data_AF-A0A5D2LS37-F1
#
_entry.id   AF-A0A5D2LS37-F1
#
_cell.length_a   1.000
_cell.length_b   1.000
_cell.length_c   1.000
_cell.angle_alpha   90.00
_cell.angle_beta   90.00
_cell.angle_gamma   90.00
#
_symmetry.space_group_name_H-M   'P 1'
#
loop_
_entity.id
_entity.type
_entity.pdbx_description
1 polymer ?
#
loop_
_entity_poly.entity_id
_entity_poly.type
_entity_poly.pdbx_seq_one_letter_code
_entity_poly.pdbx_strand_id
1 'polypeptide(L)' 'MLVRAGPLRALGGDADSVPRVFIKTLQDRVLKQEQQEAMLKRWPPALVFALESDHSPFFSMPTLLFAFLLKAVASIKAAT' A
#
# COMPACT_ATOMS: atom_id res chain seq x y z
N MET A 1 10.93 11.54 -20.33
CA MET A 1 9.52 11.16 -20.10
C MET A 1 9.47 9.65 -19.94
N LEU A 2 9.31 9.15 -18.70
CA LEU A 2 9.38 7.71 -18.41
C LEU A 2 8.13 7.00 -18.92
N VAL A 3 8.34 6.12 -19.90
CA VAL A 3 7.39 5.16 -20.45
C VAL A 3 7.09 4.12 -19.37
N ARG A 4 6.02 4.33 -18.59
CA ARG A 4 5.54 3.55 -17.43
C ARG A 4 6.49 3.50 -16.20
N ALA A 5 6.14 4.25 -15.15
CA ALA A 5 6.87 4.31 -13.89
C ALA A 5 6.41 3.26 -12.84
N GLY A 6 7.36 2.52 -12.25
CA GLY A 6 7.20 1.56 -11.13
C GLY A 6 7.63 0.11 -11.49
N PRO A 7 8.06 -0.73 -10.53
CA PRO A 7 8.64 -2.07 -10.77
C PRO A 7 7.61 -3.12 -11.23
N LEU A 8 6.48 -2.69 -11.81
CA LEU A 8 5.41 -3.57 -12.24
C LEU A 8 5.79 -4.49 -13.41
N ARG A 9 6.90 -4.22 -14.13
CA ARG A 9 7.43 -5.17 -15.12
C ARG A 9 8.27 -6.30 -14.52
N ALA A 10 8.66 -6.22 -13.24
CA ALA A 10 9.38 -7.30 -12.56
C ALA A 10 8.43 -8.35 -11.97
N LEU A 11 7.15 -8.01 -11.81
CA LEU A 11 6.11 -8.94 -11.41
C LEU A 11 5.46 -9.45 -12.70
N GLY A 12 5.56 -10.77 -12.97
CA GLY A 12 5.02 -11.40 -14.19
C GLY A 12 3.51 -11.26 -14.36
N GLY A 13 2.95 -11.88 -15.41
CA GLY A 13 1.54 -11.73 -15.82
C GLY A 13 0.48 -11.98 -14.74
N ASP A 14 0.82 -12.65 -13.63
CA ASP A 14 -0.09 -12.97 -12.54
C ASP A 14 -0.08 -11.98 -11.38
N ALA A 15 0.70 -10.89 -11.45
CA ALA A 15 0.79 -9.88 -10.38
C ALA A 15 -0.56 -9.28 -9.99
N ASP A 16 -1.50 -9.23 -10.94
CA ASP A 16 -2.85 -8.73 -10.71
C ASP A 16 -3.74 -9.73 -9.95
N SER A 17 -3.41 -11.02 -9.93
CA SER A 17 -4.15 -12.05 -9.19
C SER A 17 -3.85 -12.04 -7.68
N VAL A 18 -2.72 -11.45 -7.28
CA VAL A 18 -2.33 -11.37 -5.87
C VAL A 18 -3.10 -10.25 -5.17
N PRO A 19 -3.84 -10.53 -4.08
CA PRO A 19 -4.54 -9.49 -3.33
C PRO A 19 -3.54 -8.53 -2.68
N ARG A 20 -3.66 -7.24 -3.01
CA ARG A 20 -2.81 -6.18 -2.48
C ARG A 20 -3.53 -5.41 -1.37
N VAL A 21 -2.76 -4.97 -0.39
CA VAL A 21 -3.22 -4.07 0.68
C VAL A 21 -2.35 -2.82 0.64
N PHE A 22 -2.98 -1.64 0.74
CA PHE A 22 -2.28 -0.36 0.81
C PHE A 22 -2.55 0.31 2.15
N ILE A 23 -1.50 0.72 2.88
CA ILE A 23 -1.63 1.48 4.13
C ILE A 23 -1.16 2.91 3.86
N LYS A 24 -2.09 3.85 3.84
CA LYS A 24 -1.79 5.29 3.67
C LYS A 24 -1.18 5.86 4.94
N THR A 25 -0.16 6.69 4.77
CA THR A 25 0.49 7.49 5.81
C THR A 25 0.03 8.93 5.65
N LEU A 26 -0.78 9.44 6.58
CA LEU A 26 -1.49 10.72 6.41
C LEU A 26 -0.62 11.96 6.63
N GLN A 27 0.48 11.84 7.38
CA GLN A 27 1.44 12.90 7.67
C GLN A 27 2.75 12.74 6.86
N ASP A 28 2.69 12.00 5.77
CA ASP A 28 3.83 11.73 4.89
C ASP A 28 4.27 12.98 4.13
N ARG A 29 5.53 13.39 4.34
CA ARG A 29 6.15 14.54 3.69
C ARG A 29 7.03 14.16 2.50
N VAL A 30 7.27 12.87 2.28
CA VAL A 30 8.07 12.33 1.17
C VAL A 30 7.15 11.93 0.02
N LEU A 31 6.12 11.13 0.32
CA LEU A 31 5.08 10.71 -0.62
C LEU A 31 3.76 11.37 -0.25
N LYS A 32 3.48 12.51 -0.88
CA LYS A 32 2.30 13.35 -0.58
C LYS A 32 0.99 12.61 -0.82
N GLN A 33 -0.09 13.10 -0.19
CA GLN A 33 -1.42 12.49 -0.31
C GLN A 33 -1.87 12.36 -1.76
N GLU A 34 -1.64 13.36 -2.60
CA GLU A 34 -2.04 13.33 -4.01
C GLU A 34 -1.31 12.22 -4.80
N GLN A 35 -0.06 11.94 -4.42
CA GLN A 35 0.73 10.87 -5.02
C GLN A 35 0.24 9.49 -4.57
N GLN A 36 -0.08 9.34 -3.28
CA GLN A 36 -0.69 8.10 -2.76
C GLN A 36 -2.04 7.82 -3.44
N GLU A 37 -2.88 8.85 -3.61
CA GLU A 37 -4.15 8.74 -4.35
C GLU A 37 -3.95 8.36 -5.83
N ALA A 38 -2.95 8.94 -6.49
CA ALA A 38 -2.62 8.58 -7.86
C ALA A 38 -2.18 7.10 -7.98
N MET A 39 -1.46 6.58 -6.98
CA MET A 39 -1.08 5.16 -6.92
C MET A 39 -2.32 4.25 -6.77
N LEU A 40 -3.23 4.59 -5.86
CA LEU A 40 -4.48 3.85 -5.65
C LEU A 40 -5.35 3.82 -6.92
N LYS A 41 -5.51 4.97 -7.59
CA LYS A 41 -6.25 5.06 -8.86
C LYS A 41 -5.62 4.24 -9.98
N ARG A 42 -4.29 4.25 -10.05
CA ARG A 42 -3.54 3.57 -11.10
C ARG A 42 -3.54 2.05 -10.92
N TRP A 43 -3.52 1.55 -9.69
CA TRP A 43 -3.54 0.13 -9.40
C TRP A 43 -4.34 -0.19 -8.12
N PRO A 44 -5.68 -0.28 -8.24
CA PRO A 44 -6.56 -0.45 -7.08
C PRO A 44 -6.20 -1.69 -6.26
N PRO A 45 -5.93 -1.58 -4.96
CA PRO A 45 -5.72 -2.73 -4.08
C PRO A 45 -7.06 -3.33 -3.62
N ALA A 46 -7.02 -4.52 -3.01
CA ALA A 46 -8.20 -5.14 -2.41
C ALA A 46 -8.64 -4.45 -1.11
N LEU A 47 -7.68 -3.91 -0.35
CA LEU A 47 -7.92 -3.22 0.92
C LEU A 47 -7.05 -1.97 1.04
N VAL A 48 -7.61 -0.94 1.66
CA VAL A 48 -6.92 0.30 1.99
C VAL A 48 -7.12 0.63 3.46
N PHE A 49 -6.04 0.93 4.16
CA PHE A 49 -6.05 1.51 5.51
C PHE A 49 -5.47 2.91 5.48
N ALA A 50 -5.79 3.72 6.48
CA ALA A 50 -5.20 5.04 6.67
C ALA A 50 -4.69 5.19 8.09
N LEU A 51 -3.45 5.68 8.21
CA LEU A 51 -2.71 5.77 9.46
C LEU A 51 -2.19 7.20 9.62
N GLU A 52 -2.48 7.82 10.77
CA GLU A 52 -1.95 9.14 11.16
C GLU A 52 -0.45 9.04 11.49
N SER A 53 0.36 8.81 10.47
CA SER A 53 1.79 8.53 10.55
C SER A 53 2.56 9.35 9.52
N ASP A 54 3.83 9.60 9.82
CA ASP A 54 4.80 10.07 8.82
C ASP A 54 5.14 8.94 7.81
N HIS A 55 6.16 9.17 6.97
CA HIS A 55 6.64 8.21 5.97
C HIS A 55 7.17 6.89 6.58
N SER A 56 7.46 6.88 7.88
CA SER A 56 8.09 5.78 8.60
C SER A 56 7.15 5.28 9.70
N PRO A 57 6.01 4.64 9.37
CA PRO A 57 5.04 4.16 10.36
C PRO A 57 5.60 3.11 11.31
N PHE A 58 6.68 2.43 10.92
CA PHE A 58 7.44 1.52 11.77
C PHE A 58 8.21 2.24 12.91
N PHE A 59 8.42 3.54 12.81
CA PHE A 59 8.97 4.37 13.89
C PHE A 59 7.89 5.23 14.56
N SER A 60 7.08 5.94 13.78
CA SER A 60 6.14 6.92 14.33
C SER A 60 4.88 6.28 14.91
N MET A 61 4.42 5.14 14.37
CA MET A 61 3.17 4.51 14.77
C MET A 61 3.20 2.96 14.78
N PRO A 62 4.23 2.32 15.39
CA PRO A 62 4.51 0.90 15.23
C PRO A 62 3.36 -0.03 15.68
N THR A 63 2.71 0.30 16.80
CA THR A 63 1.62 -0.52 17.35
C THR A 63 0.38 -0.49 16.46
N LEU A 64 0.03 0.68 15.90
CA LEU A 64 -1.12 0.80 14.99
C LEU A 64 -0.82 0.16 13.64
N LEU A 65 0.42 0.30 13.14
CA LEU A 65 0.87 -0.42 11.95
C LEU A 65 0.70 -1.92 12.14
N PHE A 66 1.16 -2.48 13.26
CA PHE A 66 1.00 -3.89 13.59
C PHE A 66 -0.48 -4.32 13.63
N ALA A 67 -1.35 -3.52 14.25
CA ALA A 67 -2.79 -3.80 14.28
C ALA A 67 -3.41 -3.85 12.87
N PHE A 68 -2.97 -2.98 11.95
CA PHE A 68 -3.42 -3.03 10.55
C PHE A 68 -2.88 -4.23 9.79
N LEU A 69 -1.66 -4.68 10.07
CA LEU A 69 -1.13 -5.92 9.49
C LEU A 69 -1.94 -7.14 9.94
N LEU A 70 -2.31 -7.23 11.23
CA LEU A 70 -3.19 -8.30 11.71
C LEU A 70 -4.57 -8.27 11.03
N LYS A 71 -5.16 -7.07 10.87
CA LYS A 71 -6.43 -6.91 10.15
C LYS A 71 -6.31 -7.32 8.69
N ALA A 72 -5.20 -6.98 8.03
CA ALA A 72 -4.94 -7.37 6.65
C ALA A 72 -4.90 -8.89 6.52
N VAL A 73 -4.12 -9.57 7.36
CA VAL A 73 -4.02 -11.05 7.38
C VAL A 73 -5.37 -11.72 7.60
N ALA A 74 -6.20 -11.18 8.49
CA ALA A 74 -7.54 -11.70 8.74
C ALA A 74 -8.52 -11.48 7.56
N SER A 75 -8.23 -10.52 6.67
CA SER A 75 -9.15 -10.08 5.62
C SER A 75 -8.79 -10.59 4.22
N ILE A 76 -7.52 -10.90 3.95
CA ILE A 76 -7.09 -11.42 2.64
C ILE A 76 -7.06 -12.95 2.65
N LYS A 77 -7.59 -13.56 1.60
CA LYS A 77 -7.38 -15.00 1.35
C LYS A 77 -6.08 -15.15 0.57
N ALA A 78 -5.18 -16.02 1.04
CA ALA A 78 -4.01 -16.39 0.24
C ALA A 78 -4.49 -17.04 -1.07
N ALA A 79 -3.86 -16.69 -2.19
CA ALA A 79 -4.02 -17.46 -3.42
C ALA A 79 -3.43 -18.85 -3.15
N THR A 80 -4.29 -19.87 -3.12
CA THR A 80 -3.91 -21.30 -3.11
C THR A 80 -3.34 -21.73 -4.45
#